data_AF-A0AAJ3ZKE5-F1
#
_entry.id   AF-A0AAJ3ZKE5-F1
#
_cell.length_a   1.000
_cell.length_b   1.000
_cell.length_c   1.000
_cell.angle_alpha   90.00
_cell.angle_beta   90.00
_cell.angle_gamma   90.00
#
_symmetry.space_group_name_H-M   'P 1'
#
loop_
_entity.id
_entity.type
_entity.pdbx_description
1 polymer ?
#
loop_
_entity_poly.entity_id
_entity_poly.type
_entity_poly.pdbx_seq_one_letter_code
_entity_poly.pdbx_strand_id
1 'polypeptide(L)'
;MIKYFEQQNWENLKAYINVNDKRELFTGIEEKLDLDKNLYFRISYVNNFEHGLIYDFCFREYKWYAYIYIYGVKRFTLGLDCIKNTNVSHYNLSYDFISFDDFRFKNGENIEQLNFKVLLNREDLDYEKLIVNNKDVIDKYHSYDEDGPIDLDTFVYVHKDVERYSKVIVAYAIHNQMKEYLGKTIPDTFMEKFVWQEEQIGKTINEDQLPTDVQFIGGVTVAYHDITQVIVAVITVMNVNSQEIVDQAIYTEDKITMHIPDVFGFNETVWAIKAFEKLTIKPQLIFCDGHGIEHPKNMGLATFLGIQLDIPTIGCAKKRLVGYYKKEDLGDKRADHIELIFDQKVVGKALRTKENTNPIYISIGHKISLETSVNWVLETTQSTRLPFVLEKAIEIARQQMPEQFRIDFMNDELNQYGIIK
;
A
#
# COMPACT_ATOMS: atom_id res chain seq x y z
N MET A 1 -17.34 15.62 8.56
CA MET A 1 -18.26 14.64 7.96
C MET A 1 -19.68 15.14 8.15
N ILE A 2 -20.14 15.43 9.37
CA ILE A 2 -21.45 16.07 9.63
C ILE A 2 -21.69 17.35 8.79
N LYS A 3 -20.71 18.27 8.71
CA LYS A 3 -20.79 19.45 7.82
C LYS A 3 -20.75 19.16 6.32
N TYR A 4 -20.19 18.02 5.90
CA TYR A 4 -20.23 17.56 4.50
C TYR A 4 -21.61 17.02 4.16
N PHE A 5 -22.24 16.32 5.11
CA PHE A 5 -23.61 15.84 4.98
C PHE A 5 -24.62 16.99 4.94
N GLU A 6 -24.47 18.04 5.75
CA GLU A 6 -25.33 19.25 5.78
C GLU A 6 -25.36 20.08 4.47
N GLN A 7 -24.37 19.92 3.59
CA GLN A 7 -24.22 20.73 2.37
C GLN A 7 -24.80 20.08 1.10
N GLN A 8 -25.07 18.77 1.13
CA GLN A 8 -25.56 18.04 -0.03
C GLN A 8 -27.09 18.04 -0.01
N ASN A 9 -27.72 18.99 -0.70
CA ASN A 9 -29.18 19.12 -0.86
C ASN A 9 -29.84 17.75 -1.24
N TRP A 10 -30.27 17.00 -0.22
CA TRP A 10 -30.61 15.58 -0.29
C TRP A 10 -31.84 15.25 -1.13
N GLU A 11 -32.67 16.26 -1.45
CA GLU A 11 -33.90 16.06 -2.23
C GLU A 11 -33.64 15.58 -3.67
N ASN A 12 -32.41 15.68 -4.17
CA ASN A 12 -32.02 15.24 -5.50
C ASN A 12 -31.41 13.82 -5.56
N LEU A 13 -31.12 13.18 -4.42
CA LEU A 13 -30.66 11.79 -4.38
C LEU A 13 -31.87 10.84 -4.41
N LYS A 14 -32.47 10.66 -5.58
CA LYS A 14 -33.40 9.56 -5.84
C LYS A 14 -32.60 8.29 -6.12
N ALA A 15 -32.40 7.44 -5.11
CA ALA A 15 -32.09 6.03 -5.34
C ALA A 15 -33.42 5.26 -5.39
N TYR A 16 -33.74 4.77 -6.59
CA TYR A 16 -34.90 3.95 -6.87
C TYR A 16 -34.76 2.60 -6.16
N ILE A 17 -35.75 2.23 -5.36
CA ILE A 17 -35.98 0.84 -4.94
C ILE A 17 -37.06 0.26 -5.86
N ASN A 18 -36.97 -1.07 -6.03
CA ASN A 18 -37.93 -2.04 -6.60
C ASN A 18 -37.65 -2.37 -8.08
N VAL A 19 -37.61 -3.64 -8.52
CA VAL A 19 -38.65 -4.66 -8.32
C VAL A 19 -38.12 -6.09 -8.48
N ASN A 20 -38.66 -6.99 -7.66
CA ASN A 20 -38.90 -8.43 -7.83
C ASN A 20 -38.41 -9.16 -9.10
N ASP A 21 -37.78 -10.31 -8.84
CA ASP A 21 -37.96 -11.59 -9.52
C ASP A 21 -37.61 -11.66 -11.03
N LYS A 22 -36.30 -11.72 -11.31
CA LYS A 22 -35.65 -12.61 -12.30
C LYS A 22 -34.15 -12.31 -12.42
N ARG A 23 -33.31 -13.26 -11.98
CA ARG A 23 -31.96 -13.67 -12.49
C ARG A 23 -31.06 -12.66 -13.25
N GLU A 24 -31.08 -11.37 -12.98
CA GLU A 24 -30.05 -10.46 -13.46
C GLU A 24 -29.00 -10.27 -12.37
N LEU A 25 -27.75 -10.51 -12.75
CA LEU A 25 -26.59 -10.33 -11.88
C LEU A 25 -26.31 -8.83 -11.77
N PHE A 26 -26.45 -8.25 -10.57
CA PHE A 26 -26.20 -6.84 -10.30
C PHE A 26 -24.69 -6.58 -10.23
N THR A 27 -24.25 -5.58 -10.99
CA THR A 27 -22.91 -5.00 -10.90
C THR A 27 -23.08 -3.51 -10.73
N GLY A 28 -22.56 -2.95 -9.64
CA GLY A 28 -22.83 -1.56 -9.27
C GLY A 28 -22.52 -1.28 -7.81
N ILE A 29 -22.91 -0.11 -7.32
CA ILE A 29 -22.72 0.32 -5.94
C ILE A 29 -24.08 0.46 -5.25
N GLU A 30 -24.22 -0.11 -4.07
CA GLU A 30 -25.34 0.11 -3.15
C GLU A 30 -24.89 1.03 -2.00
N GLU A 31 -25.65 2.08 -1.74
CA GLU A 31 -25.41 2.99 -0.62
C GLU A 31 -26.64 3.07 0.28
N LYS A 32 -26.44 2.93 1.59
CA LYS A 32 -27.51 2.93 2.59
C LYS A 32 -27.13 3.78 3.80
N LEU A 33 -28.01 4.71 4.16
CA LEU A 33 -27.90 5.51 5.39
C LEU A 33 -29.06 5.13 6.32
N ASP A 34 -28.74 4.63 7.50
CA ASP A 34 -29.70 4.29 8.56
C ASP A 34 -29.50 5.27 9.73
N LEU A 35 -30.31 6.34 9.75
CA LEU A 35 -30.20 7.41 10.76
C LEU A 35 -30.64 6.94 12.15
N ASP A 36 -31.56 5.98 12.23
CA ASP A 36 -32.05 5.43 13.50
C ASP A 36 -30.94 4.64 14.18
N LYS A 37 -30.23 3.81 13.41
CA LYS A 37 -29.07 3.05 13.90
C LYS A 37 -27.78 3.85 13.91
N ASN A 38 -27.76 5.04 13.33
CA ASN A 38 -26.54 5.83 13.13
C ASN A 38 -25.48 5.01 12.38
N LEU A 39 -25.87 4.45 11.24
CA LEU A 39 -25.00 3.65 10.38
C LEU A 39 -25.02 4.15 8.94
N TYR A 40 -23.87 4.08 8.29
CA TYR A 40 -23.73 4.30 6.85
C TYR A 40 -22.97 3.13 6.23
N PHE A 41 -23.52 2.60 5.14
CA PHE A 41 -22.91 1.54 4.34
C PHE A 41 -22.77 1.96 2.89
N ARG A 42 -21.64 1.63 2.29
CA ARG A 42 -21.42 1.68 0.84
C ARG A 42 -20.78 0.39 0.39
N ILE A 43 -21.46 -0.35 -0.47
CA ILE A 43 -21.06 -1.67 -0.92
C ILE A 43 -20.94 -1.67 -2.44
N SER A 44 -19.89 -2.28 -2.98
CA SER A 44 -19.74 -2.50 -4.42
C SER A 44 -19.96 -3.98 -4.74
N TYR A 45 -20.64 -4.25 -5.86
CA TYR A 45 -20.98 -5.58 -6.32
C TYR A 45 -20.46 -5.83 -7.74
N VAL A 46 -20.01 -7.06 -7.99
CA VAL A 46 -19.77 -7.61 -9.33
C VAL A 46 -20.52 -8.93 -9.43
N ASN A 47 -21.46 -9.02 -10.35
CA ASN A 47 -22.32 -10.19 -10.54
C ASN A 47 -23.01 -10.69 -9.25
N ASN A 48 -23.60 -9.80 -8.46
CA ASN A 48 -24.18 -10.04 -7.11
C ASN A 48 -23.19 -10.42 -6.01
N PHE A 49 -21.89 -10.55 -6.29
CA PHE A 49 -20.89 -10.78 -5.25
C PHE A 49 -20.30 -9.47 -4.77
N GLU A 50 -20.19 -9.31 -3.45
CA GLU A 50 -19.46 -8.21 -2.82
C GLU A 50 -18.03 -8.17 -3.34
N HIS A 51 -17.57 -7.00 -3.79
CA HIS A 51 -16.26 -6.86 -4.41
C HIS A 51 -15.68 -5.47 -4.18
N GLY A 52 -14.36 -5.38 -4.05
CA GLY A 52 -13.68 -4.09 -3.87
C GLY A 52 -13.85 -3.55 -2.46
N LEU A 53 -13.98 -2.23 -2.35
CA LEU A 53 -13.95 -1.53 -1.07
C LEU A 53 -15.36 -1.25 -0.57
N ILE A 54 -15.64 -1.71 0.64
CA ILE A 54 -16.89 -1.51 1.36
C ILE A 54 -16.62 -0.67 2.60
N TYR A 55 -17.47 0.31 2.88
CA TYR A 55 -17.36 1.15 4.07
C TYR A 55 -18.50 0.89 5.04
N ASP A 56 -18.17 0.87 6.32
CA ASP A 56 -19.10 0.86 7.44
C ASP A 56 -18.70 1.96 8.42
N PHE A 57 -19.65 2.82 8.75
CA PHE A 57 -19.44 3.90 9.70
C PHE A 57 -20.55 3.97 10.74
N CYS A 58 -20.16 3.90 12.02
CA CYS A 58 -21.06 4.09 13.14
C CYS A 58 -20.86 5.47 13.79
N PHE A 59 -21.80 6.39 13.57
CA PHE A 59 -21.68 7.78 14.05
C PHE A 59 -21.70 7.88 15.59
N ARG A 60 -22.37 6.94 16.28
CA ARG A 60 -22.47 6.97 17.76
C ARG A 60 -21.21 6.49 18.45
N GLU A 61 -20.55 5.48 17.89
CA GLU A 61 -19.37 4.86 18.51
C GLU A 61 -18.06 5.44 17.98
N TYR A 62 -18.12 6.33 16.97
CA TYR A 62 -16.96 6.89 16.28
C TYR A 62 -16.05 5.77 15.77
N LYS A 63 -16.67 4.75 15.19
CA LYS A 63 -16.02 3.61 14.58
C LYS A 63 -16.16 3.69 13.08
N TRP A 64 -15.05 3.47 12.39
CA TRP A 64 -14.99 3.42 10.95
C TRP A 64 -14.29 2.14 10.53
N TYR A 65 -14.94 1.38 9.66
CA TYR A 65 -14.35 0.20 9.06
C TYR A 65 -14.39 0.32 7.54
N ALA A 66 -13.31 -0.11 6.91
CA ALA A 66 -13.25 -0.38 5.50
C ALA A 66 -12.91 -1.86 5.30
N TYR A 67 -13.68 -2.52 4.44
CA TYR A 67 -13.51 -3.93 4.13
C TYR A 67 -13.15 -4.09 2.65
N ILE A 68 -12.18 -4.96 2.35
CA ILE A 68 -11.83 -5.28 0.96
C ILE A 68 -12.26 -6.70 0.64
N TYR A 69 -13.09 -6.85 -0.38
CA TYR A 69 -13.62 -8.13 -0.83
C TYR A 69 -12.96 -8.60 -2.12
N ILE A 70 -12.46 -9.83 -2.09
CA ILE A 70 -11.83 -10.49 -3.23
C ILE A 70 -12.60 -11.78 -3.50
N TYR A 71 -13.17 -11.90 -4.69
CA TYR A 71 -14.03 -13.02 -5.11
C TYR A 71 -15.20 -13.31 -4.15
N GLY A 72 -15.87 -12.28 -3.63
CA GLY A 72 -17.00 -12.44 -2.70
C GLY A 72 -16.61 -12.78 -1.25
N VAL A 73 -15.31 -12.84 -0.93
CA VAL A 73 -14.82 -13.09 0.43
C VAL A 73 -14.21 -11.81 1.00
N LYS A 74 -14.60 -11.45 2.22
CA LYS A 74 -13.98 -10.35 2.97
C LYS A 74 -12.54 -10.73 3.32
N ARG A 75 -11.57 -10.15 2.62
CA ARG A 75 -10.15 -10.44 2.81
C ARG A 75 -9.44 -9.45 3.67
N PHE A 76 -9.84 -8.18 3.67
CA PHE A 76 -9.20 -7.18 4.53
C PHE A 76 -10.22 -6.47 5.38
N THR A 77 -9.83 -6.15 6.61
CA THR A 77 -10.54 -5.23 7.48
C THR A 77 -9.56 -4.17 7.95
N LEU A 78 -9.91 -2.92 7.69
CA LEU A 78 -9.23 -1.74 8.22
C LEU A 78 -10.20 -1.06 9.17
N GLY A 79 -9.85 -0.96 10.45
CA GLY A 79 -10.65 -0.35 11.51
C GLY A 79 -9.98 0.86 12.11
N LEU A 80 -10.76 1.89 12.38
CA LEU A 80 -10.40 3.09 13.13
C LEU A 80 -11.49 3.38 14.16
N ASP A 81 -11.14 3.20 15.44
CA ASP A 81 -12.06 3.35 16.56
C ASP A 81 -11.58 4.47 17.49
N CYS A 82 -12.41 5.50 17.71
CA CYS A 82 -12.13 6.51 18.74
C CYS A 82 -12.75 6.07 20.08
N ILE A 83 -11.90 5.73 21.06
CA ILE A 83 -12.35 5.33 22.39
C ILE A 83 -12.86 6.58 23.13
N LYS A 84 -14.19 6.67 23.26
CA LYS A 84 -14.86 7.77 23.95
C LYS A 84 -14.20 8.10 25.29
N ASN A 85 -14.03 9.40 25.54
CA ASN A 85 -13.51 9.98 26.79
C ASN A 85 -12.04 9.68 27.12
N THR A 86 -11.25 9.13 26.18
CA THR A 86 -9.83 8.81 26.44
C THR A 86 -8.84 9.56 25.54
N ASN A 87 -9.33 10.26 24.51
CA ASN A 87 -8.54 10.77 23.38
C ASN A 87 -7.65 9.69 22.74
N VAL A 88 -8.02 8.41 22.90
CA VAL A 88 -7.33 7.28 22.31
C VAL A 88 -8.04 6.90 21.01
N SER A 89 -7.28 6.81 19.93
CA SER A 89 -7.72 6.20 18.68
C SER A 89 -7.03 4.85 18.53
N HIS A 90 -7.79 3.85 18.11
CA HIS A 90 -7.33 2.49 17.82
C HIS A 90 -7.38 2.27 16.32
N TYR A 91 -6.28 1.79 15.76
CA TYR A 91 -6.15 1.37 14.37
C TYR A 91 -5.94 -0.13 14.35
N ASN A 92 -6.69 -0.83 13.50
CA ASN A 92 -6.46 -2.25 13.23
C ASN A 92 -6.46 -2.50 11.72
N LEU A 93 -5.48 -3.25 11.23
CA LEU A 93 -5.49 -3.78 9.87
C LEU A 93 -5.33 -5.29 9.94
N SER A 94 -6.25 -6.00 9.32
CA SER A 94 -6.25 -7.47 9.28
C SER A 94 -6.51 -8.00 7.87
N TYR A 95 -5.91 -9.15 7.59
CA TYR A 95 -6.17 -10.01 6.45
C TYR A 95 -6.84 -11.31 6.92
N ASP A 96 -8.07 -11.55 6.51
CA ASP A 96 -8.94 -12.60 7.08
C ASP A 96 -8.95 -12.51 8.63
N PHE A 97 -8.39 -13.48 9.34
CA PHE A 97 -8.26 -13.48 10.81
C PHE A 97 -6.87 -13.04 11.30
N ILE A 98 -5.97 -12.69 10.38
CA ILE A 98 -4.59 -12.32 10.65
C ILE A 98 -4.52 -10.80 10.85
N SER A 99 -4.28 -10.34 12.08
CA SER A 99 -3.99 -8.92 12.34
C SER A 99 -2.55 -8.60 11.91
N PHE A 100 -2.38 -7.66 11.00
CA PHE A 100 -1.07 -7.16 10.57
C PHE A 100 -0.57 -6.04 11.47
N ASP A 101 -1.45 -5.11 11.79
CA ASP A 101 -1.10 -3.90 12.50
C ASP A 101 -2.22 -3.57 13.51
N ASP A 102 -1.85 -3.35 14.77
CA ASP A 102 -2.77 -2.96 15.84
C ASP A 102 -2.11 -1.92 16.74
N PHE A 103 -2.59 -0.68 16.67
CA PHE A 103 -1.98 0.48 17.32
C PHE A 103 -2.99 1.31 18.10
N ARG A 104 -2.56 1.80 19.26
CA ARG A 104 -3.29 2.80 20.04
C ARG A 104 -2.52 4.10 20.13
N PHE A 105 -3.17 5.18 19.71
CA PHE A 105 -2.64 6.54 19.74
C PHE A 105 -3.38 7.36 20.79
N LYS A 106 -2.69 8.13 21.63
CA LYS A 106 -3.30 9.16 22.49
C LYS A 106 -2.72 10.51 22.16
N ASN A 107 -3.59 11.46 21.79
CA ASN A 107 -3.18 12.82 21.45
C ASN A 107 -2.03 12.88 20.41
N GLY A 108 -1.98 11.95 19.46
CA GLY A 108 -0.93 11.89 18.44
C GLY A 108 0.37 11.18 18.85
N GLU A 109 0.48 10.73 20.09
CA GLU A 109 1.60 9.90 20.57
C GLU A 109 1.18 8.42 20.60
N ASN A 110 2.00 7.56 19.98
CA ASN A 110 1.82 6.11 20.06
C ASN A 110 2.09 5.66 21.50
N ILE A 111 1.10 5.01 22.13
CA ILE A 111 1.18 4.58 23.53
C ILE A 111 1.41 3.08 23.63
N GLU A 112 0.90 2.31 22.67
CA GLU A 112 0.89 0.86 22.70
C GLU A 112 0.78 0.34 21.26
N GLN A 113 1.84 -0.32 20.81
CA GLN A 113 1.88 -1.10 19.58
C GLN A 113 1.75 -2.57 19.98
N LEU A 114 0.56 -3.14 19.75
CA LEU A 114 0.37 -4.58 19.82
C LEU A 114 0.72 -5.11 18.45
N ASN A 115 2.03 -5.24 18.18
CA ASN A 115 2.46 -6.05 17.05
C ASN A 115 2.08 -7.49 17.36
N PHE A 116 0.91 -7.91 16.91
CA PHE A 116 0.71 -9.31 16.56
C PHE A 116 1.60 -9.55 15.35
N LYS A 117 2.91 -9.69 15.61
CA LYS A 117 3.88 -10.05 14.61
C LYS A 117 3.46 -11.43 14.18
N VAL A 118 2.78 -11.49 13.04
CA VAL A 118 2.41 -12.73 12.42
C VAL A 118 3.71 -13.44 12.13
N LEU A 119 4.05 -14.44 12.94
CA LEU A 119 5.29 -15.19 12.85
C LEU A 119 5.28 -16.14 11.64
N LEU A 120 4.43 -15.89 10.64
CA LEU A 120 4.38 -16.68 9.42
C LEU A 120 5.63 -16.36 8.60
N ASN A 121 6.42 -17.39 8.33
CA ASN A 121 7.44 -17.37 7.30
C ASN A 121 6.88 -18.04 6.04
N ARG A 122 7.67 -18.07 4.96
CA ARG A 122 7.24 -18.66 3.68
C ARG A 122 6.88 -20.13 3.76
N GLU A 123 7.52 -20.89 4.65
CA GLU A 123 7.21 -22.32 4.84
C GLU A 123 5.86 -22.52 5.51
N ASP A 124 5.42 -21.57 6.35
CA ASP A 124 4.13 -21.61 7.04
C ASP A 124 2.93 -21.36 6.09
N LEU A 125 3.18 -20.88 4.86
CA LEU A 125 2.15 -20.61 3.85
C LEU A 125 1.72 -21.86 3.07
N ASP A 126 2.45 -22.97 3.19
CA ASP A 126 1.97 -24.28 2.77
C ASP A 126 1.01 -24.83 3.82
N TYR A 127 -0.23 -24.30 3.79
CA TYR A 127 -1.24 -24.60 4.81
C TYR A 127 -1.50 -26.09 4.96
N GLU A 128 -1.56 -26.84 3.85
CA GLU A 128 -1.82 -28.28 3.89
C GLU A 128 -0.67 -29.03 4.58
N LYS A 129 0.58 -28.73 4.22
CA LYS A 129 1.75 -29.34 4.88
C LYS A 129 1.83 -28.94 6.35
N LEU A 130 1.57 -27.67 6.68
CA LEU A 130 1.59 -27.19 8.06
C LEU A 130 0.54 -27.90 8.92
N ILE A 131 -0.67 -28.10 8.40
CA ILE A 131 -1.75 -28.84 9.06
C ILE A 131 -1.36 -30.32 9.23
N VAL A 132 -0.88 -30.99 8.18
CA VAL A 132 -0.49 -32.41 8.23
C VAL A 132 0.62 -32.66 9.25
N ASN A 133 1.62 -31.78 9.30
CA ASN A 133 2.72 -31.89 10.25
C ASN A 133 2.33 -31.59 11.70
N ASN A 134 1.16 -30.98 11.94
CA ASN A 134 0.67 -30.57 13.26
C ASN A 134 -0.73 -31.10 13.55
N LYS A 135 -1.01 -32.34 13.10
CA LYS A 135 -2.31 -32.98 13.30
C LYS A 135 -2.72 -33.08 14.77
N ASP A 136 -1.77 -33.20 15.68
CA ASP A 136 -2.00 -33.20 17.13
C ASP A 136 -2.72 -31.92 17.62
N VAL A 137 -2.44 -30.76 17.01
CA VAL A 137 -3.10 -29.49 17.35
C VAL A 137 -4.56 -29.49 16.85
N ILE A 138 -4.80 -30.01 15.64
CA ILE A 138 -6.13 -30.09 15.03
C ILE A 138 -7.04 -31.08 15.76
N ASP A 139 -6.52 -32.28 16.05
CA ASP A 139 -7.24 -33.30 16.80
C ASP A 139 -7.63 -32.77 18.19
N LYS A 140 -6.73 -31.98 18.81
CA LYS A 140 -7.00 -31.33 20.09
C LYS A 140 -8.04 -30.23 20.00
N TYR A 141 -8.01 -29.39 18.96
CA TYR A 141 -9.05 -28.38 18.73
C TYR A 141 -10.43 -29.03 18.60
N HIS A 142 -10.56 -30.08 17.80
CA HIS A 142 -11.83 -30.79 17.62
C HIS A 142 -12.30 -31.55 18.86
N SER A 143 -11.42 -31.91 19.79
CA SER A 143 -11.86 -32.49 21.06
C SER A 143 -12.73 -31.54 21.89
N TYR A 144 -12.61 -30.22 21.69
CA TYR A 144 -13.49 -29.24 22.33
C TYR A 144 -14.87 -29.17 21.68
N ASP A 145 -15.05 -29.56 20.41
CA ASP A 145 -16.38 -29.60 19.79
C ASP A 145 -17.32 -30.56 20.54
N GLU A 146 -16.79 -31.58 21.22
CA GLU A 146 -17.56 -32.50 22.09
C GLU A 146 -17.98 -31.86 23.42
N ASP A 147 -17.16 -30.94 23.96
CA ASP A 147 -17.40 -30.24 25.23
C ASP A 147 -18.07 -28.86 25.04
N GLY A 148 -18.25 -28.42 23.79
CA GLY A 148 -18.80 -27.14 23.37
C GLY A 148 -17.77 -26.28 22.63
N PRO A 149 -18.17 -25.57 21.55
CA PRO A 149 -17.22 -24.88 20.69
C PRO A 149 -16.46 -23.81 21.47
N ILE A 150 -15.14 -23.96 21.52
CA ILE A 150 -14.23 -22.92 21.96
C ILE A 150 -13.83 -22.10 20.73
N ASP A 151 -13.82 -20.77 20.84
CA ASP A 151 -13.30 -19.95 19.75
C ASP A 151 -11.79 -20.18 19.56
N LEU A 152 -11.31 -19.92 18.34
CA LEU A 152 -9.93 -20.19 17.93
C LEU A 152 -8.90 -19.46 18.82
N ASP A 153 -9.19 -18.21 19.18
CA ASP A 153 -8.29 -17.40 19.99
C ASP A 153 -8.17 -17.99 21.40
N THR A 154 -9.29 -18.30 22.04
CA THR A 154 -9.29 -18.94 23.35
C THR A 154 -8.56 -20.29 23.31
N PHE A 155 -8.76 -21.10 22.26
CA PHE A 155 -8.02 -22.36 22.09
C PHE A 155 -6.51 -22.15 22.05
N VAL A 156 -6.04 -21.14 21.30
CA VAL A 156 -4.60 -20.81 21.26
C VAL A 156 -4.11 -20.39 22.65
N TYR A 157 -4.81 -19.48 23.34
CA TYR A 157 -4.34 -18.93 24.62
C TYR A 157 -4.31 -19.94 25.76
N VAL A 158 -5.24 -20.90 25.81
CA VAL A 158 -5.22 -21.95 26.86
C VAL A 158 -4.07 -22.95 26.66
N HIS A 159 -3.45 -22.95 25.48
CA HIS A 159 -2.31 -23.78 25.13
C HIS A 159 -1.02 -22.95 25.14
N LYS A 160 -0.11 -23.25 26.07
CA LYS A 160 1.11 -22.45 26.34
C LYS A 160 2.04 -22.21 25.14
N ASP A 161 1.95 -23.03 24.09
CA ASP A 161 2.72 -22.88 22.85
C ASP A 161 1.95 -22.01 21.84
N VAL A 162 1.81 -20.74 22.19
CA VAL A 162 0.99 -19.77 21.46
C VAL A 162 1.44 -19.65 20.00
N GLU A 163 2.75 -19.59 19.73
CA GLU A 163 3.26 -19.43 18.37
C GLU A 163 2.85 -20.59 17.46
N ARG A 164 3.13 -21.84 17.86
CA ARG A 164 2.80 -23.02 17.06
C ARG A 164 1.30 -23.14 16.86
N TYR A 165 0.51 -22.97 17.93
CA TYR A 165 -0.93 -23.13 17.89
C TYR A 165 -1.59 -22.04 17.04
N SER A 166 -1.15 -20.79 17.14
CA SER A 166 -1.62 -19.70 16.27
C SER A 166 -1.41 -20.02 14.79
N LYS A 167 -0.20 -20.43 14.40
CA LYS A 167 0.14 -20.74 13.00
C LYS A 167 -0.77 -21.83 12.42
N VAL A 168 -0.90 -22.94 13.16
CA VAL A 168 -1.66 -24.10 12.71
C VAL A 168 -3.15 -23.80 12.61
N ILE A 169 -3.70 -23.09 13.59
CA ILE A 169 -5.13 -22.76 13.64
C ILE A 169 -5.52 -21.72 12.57
N VAL A 170 -4.69 -20.70 12.35
CA VAL A 170 -4.87 -19.75 11.26
C VAL A 170 -4.82 -20.45 9.91
N ALA A 171 -3.81 -21.30 9.67
CA ALA A 171 -3.69 -22.08 8.44
C ALA A 171 -4.90 -23.00 8.23
N TYR A 172 -5.38 -23.66 9.29
CA TYR A 172 -6.56 -24.50 9.25
C TYR A 172 -7.83 -23.72 8.86
N ALA A 173 -8.05 -22.55 9.47
CA ALA A 173 -9.20 -21.69 9.16
C ALA A 173 -9.17 -21.21 7.70
N ILE A 174 -8.03 -20.69 7.23
CA ILE A 174 -7.86 -20.20 5.85
C ILE A 174 -8.04 -21.35 4.85
N HIS A 175 -7.41 -22.50 5.10
CA HIS A 175 -7.52 -23.69 4.24
C HIS A 175 -8.97 -24.18 4.11
N ASN A 176 -9.69 -24.27 5.23
CA ASN A 176 -11.09 -24.70 5.21
C ASN A 176 -11.99 -23.70 4.50
N GLN A 177 -11.80 -22.40 4.71
CA GLN A 177 -12.53 -21.37 3.97
C GLN A 177 -12.23 -21.44 2.47
N MET A 178 -10.96 -21.59 2.07
CA MET A 178 -10.62 -21.79 0.65
C MET A 178 -11.34 -23.00 0.06
N LYS A 179 -11.36 -24.14 0.76
CA LYS A 179 -12.10 -25.33 0.31
C LYS A 179 -13.61 -25.11 0.24
N GLU A 180 -14.19 -24.44 1.23
CA GLU A 180 -15.62 -24.13 1.26
C GLU A 180 -16.04 -23.26 0.07
N TYR A 181 -15.32 -22.16 -0.17
CA TYR A 181 -15.67 -21.18 -1.19
C TYR A 181 -15.19 -21.55 -2.61
N LEU A 182 -14.01 -22.15 -2.73
CA LEU A 182 -13.37 -22.42 -4.03
C LEU A 182 -13.39 -23.91 -4.42
N GLY A 183 -13.78 -24.81 -3.51
CA GLY A 183 -13.71 -26.26 -3.70
C GLY A 183 -12.28 -26.82 -3.68
N LYS A 184 -11.26 -25.98 -3.51
CA LYS A 184 -9.83 -26.34 -3.52
C LYS A 184 -9.01 -25.31 -2.76
N THR A 185 -7.84 -25.72 -2.31
CA THR A 185 -6.81 -24.80 -1.79
C THR A 185 -5.97 -24.29 -2.97
N ILE A 186 -5.61 -23.01 -2.94
CA ILE A 186 -4.71 -22.38 -3.90
C ILE A 186 -3.54 -21.73 -3.14
N PRO A 187 -2.39 -21.48 -3.78
CA PRO A 187 -1.30 -20.72 -3.15
C PRO A 187 -1.77 -19.34 -2.69
N ASP A 188 -1.44 -18.97 -1.45
CA ASP A 188 -1.73 -17.65 -0.91
C ASP A 188 -0.71 -16.63 -1.39
N THR A 189 -0.81 -16.29 -2.67
CA THR A 189 0.11 -15.37 -3.34
C THR A 189 0.12 -13.97 -2.72
N PHE A 190 -0.92 -13.59 -1.96
CA PHE A 190 -0.92 -12.34 -1.22
C PHE A 190 -0.01 -12.45 -0.01
N MET A 191 -0.21 -13.47 0.84
CA MET A 191 0.63 -13.67 2.03
C MET A 191 2.08 -13.95 1.67
N GLU A 192 2.35 -14.65 0.55
CA GLU A 192 3.71 -14.82 0.04
C GLU A 192 4.39 -13.48 -0.23
N LYS A 193 3.68 -12.56 -0.89
CA LYS A 193 4.17 -11.20 -1.17
C LYS A 193 4.34 -10.40 0.13
N PHE A 194 3.35 -10.45 1.02
CA PHE A 194 3.41 -9.74 2.30
C PHE A 194 4.62 -10.19 3.12
N VAL A 195 4.76 -11.50 3.38
CA VAL A 195 5.89 -12.07 4.13
C VAL A 195 7.22 -11.72 3.48
N TRP A 196 7.30 -11.84 2.14
CA TRP A 196 8.49 -11.46 1.40
C TRP A 196 8.87 -9.98 1.63
N GLN A 197 7.89 -9.08 1.60
CA GLN A 197 8.10 -7.64 1.79
C GLN A 197 8.60 -7.35 3.20
N GLU A 198 7.94 -7.93 4.21
CA GLU A 198 8.33 -7.80 5.62
C GLU A 198 9.76 -8.30 5.85
N GLU A 199 10.15 -9.41 5.21
CA GLU A 199 11.54 -9.90 5.25
C GLU A 199 12.55 -8.93 4.62
N GLN A 200 12.13 -8.02 3.73
CA GLN A 200 13.03 -7.04 3.12
C GLN A 200 13.14 -5.74 3.92
N ILE A 201 12.21 -5.47 4.84
CA ILE A 201 12.24 -4.23 5.64
C ILE A 201 13.57 -4.14 6.39
N GLY A 202 14.23 -2.99 6.26
CA GLY A 202 15.53 -2.74 6.89
C GLY A 202 16.75 -3.30 6.16
N LYS A 203 16.57 -4.02 5.03
CA LYS A 203 17.71 -4.45 4.18
C LYS A 203 18.24 -3.35 3.25
N THR A 204 17.62 -2.17 3.28
CA THR A 204 18.07 -1.02 2.52
C THR A 204 19.46 -0.56 3.00
N ILE A 205 20.35 -0.31 2.04
CA ILE A 205 21.64 0.32 2.31
C ILE A 205 21.48 1.82 2.12
N ASN A 206 21.66 2.60 3.19
CA ASN A 206 21.45 4.05 3.20
C ASN A 206 22.75 4.85 3.02
N GLU A 207 23.74 4.23 2.39
CA GLU A 207 25.10 4.75 2.20
C GLU A 207 25.49 4.61 0.74
N ASP A 208 26.42 5.45 0.28
CA ASP A 208 26.87 5.46 -1.10
C ASP A 208 27.61 4.17 -1.47
N GLN A 209 26.99 3.39 -2.36
CA GLN A 209 27.61 2.25 -3.03
C GLN A 209 27.42 2.35 -4.56
N LEU A 210 27.45 3.59 -5.06
CA LEU A 210 27.39 3.83 -6.50
C LEU A 210 28.68 3.36 -7.19
N PRO A 211 28.60 2.93 -8.46
CA PRO A 211 29.78 2.76 -9.29
C PRO A 211 30.55 4.08 -9.42
N THR A 212 31.88 4.00 -9.54
CA THR A 212 32.76 5.19 -9.67
C THR A 212 32.57 5.97 -10.97
N ASP A 213 32.01 5.34 -12.02
CA ASP A 213 31.74 5.95 -13.32
C ASP A 213 30.29 5.68 -13.73
N VAL A 214 29.38 6.55 -13.28
CA VAL A 214 27.95 6.49 -13.65
C VAL A 214 27.78 7.16 -15.01
N GLN A 215 27.66 6.33 -16.06
CA GLN A 215 27.47 6.75 -17.44
C GLN A 215 25.99 6.79 -17.84
N PHE A 216 25.18 5.90 -17.27
CA PHE A 216 23.77 5.76 -17.60
C PHE A 216 22.89 5.81 -16.35
N ILE A 217 21.87 6.66 -16.39
CA ILE A 217 20.87 6.78 -15.33
C ILE A 217 19.48 6.49 -15.86
N GLY A 218 18.62 5.93 -15.02
CA GLY A 218 17.28 5.48 -15.39
C GLY A 218 16.18 6.31 -14.74
N GLY A 219 15.03 6.41 -15.39
CA GLY A 219 13.82 7.01 -14.85
C GLY A 219 12.67 6.01 -14.91
N VAL A 220 12.03 5.72 -13.78
CA VAL A 220 10.97 4.71 -13.67
C VAL A 220 9.68 5.34 -13.16
N THR A 221 8.58 5.05 -13.85
CA THR A 221 7.23 5.40 -13.41
C THR A 221 6.28 4.24 -13.69
N VAL A 222 5.22 4.15 -12.91
CA VAL A 222 4.15 3.17 -13.10
C VAL A 222 2.82 3.92 -13.07
N ALA A 223 2.06 3.81 -14.15
CA ALA A 223 0.72 4.38 -14.28
C ALA A 223 -0.32 3.25 -14.25
N TYR A 224 -1.50 3.53 -13.72
CA TYR A 224 -2.55 2.51 -13.59
C TYR A 224 -3.94 3.10 -13.60
N HIS A 225 -4.89 2.21 -13.82
CA HIS A 225 -6.30 2.48 -13.85
C HIS A 225 -7.05 1.42 -13.04
N ASP A 226 -7.41 1.71 -11.80
CA ASP A 226 -7.97 0.72 -10.86
C ASP A 226 -9.30 0.10 -11.32
N ILE A 227 -10.12 0.85 -12.06
CA ILE A 227 -11.41 0.33 -12.58
C ILE A 227 -11.19 -0.68 -13.70
N THR A 228 -10.30 -0.39 -14.66
CA THR A 228 -10.03 -1.27 -15.80
C THR A 228 -8.94 -2.30 -15.50
N GLN A 229 -8.30 -2.20 -14.32
CA GLN A 229 -7.23 -3.09 -13.87
C GLN A 229 -6.08 -3.19 -14.88
N VAL A 230 -5.70 -2.06 -15.47
CA VAL A 230 -4.57 -1.94 -16.39
C VAL A 230 -3.44 -1.19 -15.70
N ILE A 231 -2.22 -1.66 -15.90
CA ILE A 231 -1.00 -1.01 -15.42
C ILE A 231 0.00 -0.86 -16.57
N VAL A 232 0.72 0.25 -16.58
CA VAL A 232 1.78 0.57 -17.54
C VAL A 232 3.01 1.01 -16.76
N ALA A 233 4.06 0.19 -16.81
CA ALA A 233 5.36 0.54 -16.29
C ALA A 233 6.26 1.03 -17.43
N VAL A 234 6.94 2.15 -17.21
CA VAL A 234 7.87 2.73 -18.17
C VAL A 234 9.21 2.95 -17.49
N ILE A 235 10.27 2.57 -18.19
CA ILE A 235 11.64 2.93 -17.84
C ILE A 235 12.32 3.61 -19.02
N THR A 236 13.02 4.70 -18.75
CA THR A 236 13.89 5.41 -19.71
C THR A 236 15.31 5.36 -19.22
N VAL A 237 16.28 5.47 -20.13
CA VAL A 237 17.71 5.50 -19.82
C VAL A 237 18.33 6.72 -20.49
N MET A 238 19.03 7.52 -19.71
CA MET A 238 19.73 8.72 -20.16
C MET A 238 21.23 8.52 -20.03
N ASN A 239 21.99 8.96 -21.03
CA ASN A 239 23.44 9.09 -20.90
C ASN A 239 23.78 10.39 -20.14
N VAL A 240 24.59 10.28 -19.08
CA VAL A 240 24.93 11.41 -18.20
C VAL A 240 25.68 12.52 -18.93
N ASN A 241 26.58 12.16 -19.86
CA ASN A 241 27.40 13.13 -20.57
C ASN A 241 26.64 13.88 -21.67
N SER A 242 25.84 13.18 -22.48
CA SER A 242 25.06 13.81 -23.56
C SER A 242 23.73 14.40 -23.08
N GLN A 243 23.22 13.98 -21.91
CA GLN A 243 21.88 14.32 -21.40
C GLN A 243 20.75 13.89 -22.36
N GLU A 244 20.99 12.88 -23.18
CA GLU A 244 20.02 12.34 -24.14
C GLU A 244 19.46 11.00 -23.67
N ILE A 245 18.17 10.75 -23.96
CA ILE A 245 17.56 9.44 -23.78
C ILE A 245 18.12 8.50 -24.85
N VAL A 246 18.80 7.44 -24.40
CA VAL A 246 19.50 6.47 -25.26
C VAL A 246 18.81 5.12 -25.33
N ASP A 247 17.91 4.83 -24.39
CA ASP A 247 17.10 3.61 -24.39
C ASP A 247 15.80 3.84 -23.61
N GLN A 248 14.77 3.05 -23.89
CA GLN A 248 13.51 3.05 -23.15
C GLN A 248 12.77 1.72 -23.33
N ALA A 249 11.97 1.35 -22.33
CA ALA A 249 11.12 0.18 -22.38
C ALA A 249 9.78 0.41 -21.70
N ILE A 250 8.77 -0.29 -22.20
CA ILE A 250 7.38 -0.22 -21.72
C ILE A 250 6.90 -1.65 -21.44
N TYR A 251 6.22 -1.83 -20.30
CA TYR A 251 5.49 -3.04 -19.98
C TYR A 251 4.05 -2.67 -19.63
N THR A 252 3.09 -3.37 -20.23
CA THR A 252 1.67 -3.20 -19.97
C THR A 252 1.10 -4.55 -19.53
N GLU A 253 0.30 -4.54 -18.47
CA GLU A 253 -0.47 -5.72 -18.03
C GLU A 253 -1.95 -5.39 -17.92
N ASP A 254 -2.79 -6.35 -18.32
CA ASP A 254 -4.23 -6.31 -18.08
C ASP A 254 -4.63 -7.28 -16.96
N LYS A 255 -5.73 -6.98 -16.27
CA LYS A 255 -6.32 -7.83 -15.20
C LYS A 255 -5.41 -8.00 -13.98
N ILE A 256 -4.77 -6.91 -13.57
CA ILE A 256 -4.08 -6.90 -12.28
C ILE A 256 -5.07 -6.96 -11.11
N THR A 257 -4.65 -7.52 -9.98
CA THR A 257 -5.42 -7.45 -8.75
C THR A 257 -5.51 -6.01 -8.26
N MET A 258 -6.63 -5.66 -7.61
CA MET A 258 -6.81 -4.34 -7.00
C MET A 258 -5.65 -3.98 -6.08
N HIS A 259 -5.33 -2.70 -6.08
CA HIS A 259 -4.26 -2.13 -5.28
C HIS A 259 -4.57 -2.26 -3.77
N ILE A 260 -3.87 -3.18 -3.09
CA ILE A 260 -3.96 -3.35 -1.63
C ILE A 260 -2.83 -2.55 -0.96
N PRO A 261 -3.13 -1.62 -0.02
CA PRO A 261 -2.14 -0.73 0.59
C PRO A 261 -0.89 -1.42 1.18
N ASP A 262 -1.04 -2.61 1.75
CA ASP A 262 0.03 -3.28 2.50
C ASP A 262 1.05 -4.04 1.66
N VAL A 263 0.76 -4.28 0.38
CA VAL A 263 1.70 -4.88 -0.58
C VAL A 263 2.06 -3.90 -1.69
N PHE A 264 2.04 -2.60 -1.38
CA PHE A 264 2.32 -1.49 -2.31
C PHE A 264 3.56 -1.76 -3.17
N GLY A 265 4.64 -2.26 -2.55
CA GLY A 265 5.88 -2.57 -3.23
C GLY A 265 5.71 -3.55 -4.39
N PHE A 266 4.87 -4.59 -4.25
CA PHE A 266 4.61 -5.55 -5.32
C PHE A 266 3.69 -5.02 -6.41
N ASN A 267 2.77 -4.11 -6.08
CA ASN A 267 1.77 -3.62 -7.03
C ASN A 267 2.40 -2.84 -8.18
N GLU A 268 3.48 -2.11 -7.93
CA GLU A 268 4.16 -1.30 -8.95
C GLU A 268 5.49 -1.90 -9.38
N THR A 269 6.29 -2.41 -8.41
CA THR A 269 7.68 -2.77 -8.67
C THR A 269 7.84 -3.98 -9.58
N VAL A 270 6.94 -4.97 -9.50
CA VAL A 270 7.00 -6.16 -10.36
C VAL A 270 6.94 -5.75 -11.83
N TRP A 271 6.08 -4.79 -12.17
CA TRP A 271 5.93 -4.30 -13.54
C TRP A 271 7.10 -3.40 -13.95
N ALA A 272 7.62 -2.59 -13.03
CA ALA A 272 8.85 -1.83 -13.26
C ALA A 272 10.05 -2.74 -13.58
N ILE A 273 10.19 -3.88 -12.87
CA ILE A 273 11.21 -4.90 -13.18
C ILE A 273 10.98 -5.48 -14.57
N LYS A 274 9.74 -5.81 -14.93
CA LYS A 274 9.40 -6.31 -16.28
C LYS A 274 9.74 -5.31 -17.39
N ALA A 275 9.58 -4.01 -17.14
CA ALA A 275 10.03 -2.97 -18.06
C ALA A 275 11.57 -2.88 -18.09
N PHE A 276 12.23 -2.92 -16.93
CA PHE A 276 13.70 -2.91 -16.81
C PHE A 276 14.36 -4.09 -17.55
N GLU A 277 13.78 -5.30 -17.47
CA GLU A 277 14.28 -6.50 -18.14
C GLU A 277 14.42 -6.30 -19.66
N LYS A 278 13.52 -5.53 -20.27
CA LYS A 278 13.49 -5.24 -21.72
C LYS A 278 14.53 -4.23 -22.20
N LEU A 279 15.17 -3.49 -21.30
CA LEU A 279 16.23 -2.53 -21.68
C LEU A 279 17.44 -3.24 -22.26
N THR A 280 18.03 -2.66 -23.30
CA THR A 280 19.31 -3.08 -23.86
C THR A 280 20.47 -2.45 -23.06
N ILE A 281 20.35 -1.17 -22.70
CA ILE A 281 21.31 -0.43 -21.89
C ILE A 281 20.83 -0.41 -20.44
N LYS A 282 21.62 -0.98 -19.52
CA LYS A 282 21.25 -1.03 -18.10
C LYS A 282 21.76 0.22 -17.36
N PRO A 283 20.89 1.01 -16.71
CA PRO A 283 21.31 2.16 -15.91
C PRO A 283 22.02 1.71 -14.62
N GLN A 284 22.91 2.56 -14.12
CA GLN A 284 23.70 2.35 -12.91
C GLN A 284 23.11 3.07 -11.69
N LEU A 285 22.14 3.96 -11.90
CA LEU A 285 21.36 4.68 -10.89
C LEU A 285 19.95 4.89 -11.44
N ILE A 286 18.91 4.66 -10.64
CA ILE A 286 17.51 4.81 -11.08
C ILE A 286 16.76 5.81 -10.20
N PHE A 287 16.12 6.79 -10.84
CA PHE A 287 15.17 7.71 -10.22
C PHE A 287 13.76 7.14 -10.38
N CYS A 288 12.98 7.09 -9.31
CA CYS A 288 11.63 6.52 -9.29
C CYS A 288 10.58 7.60 -9.03
N ASP A 289 9.47 7.60 -9.78
CA ASP A 289 8.28 8.44 -9.55
C ASP A 289 7.47 7.87 -8.38
N GLY A 290 8.04 7.95 -7.19
CA GLY A 290 7.52 7.35 -5.97
C GLY A 290 8.50 7.53 -4.82
N HIS A 291 8.16 6.96 -3.67
CA HIS A 291 8.95 7.07 -2.46
C HIS A 291 9.96 5.92 -2.32
N GLY A 292 11.01 6.15 -1.54
CA GLY A 292 11.91 5.12 -1.02
C GLY A 292 11.60 4.83 0.45
N ILE A 293 12.55 5.11 1.34
CA ILE A 293 12.36 4.94 2.80
C ILE A 293 11.36 5.93 3.41
N GLU A 294 10.96 7.00 2.69
CA GLU A 294 9.84 7.87 3.06
C GLU A 294 8.51 7.15 2.82
N HIS A 295 8.27 6.09 3.59
CA HIS A 295 7.09 5.23 3.51
C HIS A 295 6.80 4.68 4.92
N PRO A 296 5.53 4.43 5.31
CA PRO A 296 5.21 3.92 6.65
C PRO A 296 6.03 2.68 7.06
N LYS A 297 6.26 1.77 6.09
CA LYS A 297 7.09 0.56 6.24
C LYS A 297 8.54 0.68 5.75
N ASN A 298 9.00 1.89 5.41
CA ASN A 298 10.29 2.15 4.74
C ASN A 298 10.49 1.40 3.40
N MET A 299 9.40 0.96 2.77
CA MET A 299 9.38 0.05 1.62
C MET A 299 8.60 0.65 0.43
N GLY A 300 8.91 1.89 0.05
CA GLY A 300 8.37 2.49 -1.16
C GLY A 300 8.94 1.87 -2.44
N LEU A 301 8.38 2.24 -3.59
CA LEU A 301 8.78 1.79 -4.93
C LEU A 301 10.31 1.83 -5.14
N ALA A 302 10.96 2.93 -4.77
CA ALA A 302 12.40 3.07 -4.98
C ALA A 302 13.20 2.08 -4.14
N THR A 303 12.79 1.86 -2.88
CA THR A 303 13.44 0.91 -1.98
C THR A 303 13.29 -0.51 -2.49
N PHE A 304 12.06 -0.90 -2.80
CA PHE A 304 11.76 -2.24 -3.27
C PHE A 304 12.50 -2.54 -4.57
N LEU A 305 12.45 -1.63 -5.54
CA LEU A 305 13.10 -1.79 -6.84
C LEU A 305 14.63 -1.91 -6.68
N GLY A 306 15.22 -1.06 -5.83
CA GLY A 306 16.65 -1.08 -5.58
C GLY A 306 17.13 -2.38 -4.94
N ILE A 307 16.40 -2.90 -3.95
CA ILE A 307 16.69 -4.21 -3.34
C ILE A 307 16.57 -5.34 -4.37
N GLN A 308 15.56 -5.29 -5.24
CA GLN A 308 15.34 -6.34 -6.25
C GLN A 308 16.35 -6.36 -7.37
N LEU A 309 16.77 -5.19 -7.85
CA LEU A 309 17.75 -5.09 -8.92
C LEU A 309 19.19 -5.06 -8.42
N ASP A 310 19.40 -4.86 -7.11
CA ASP A 310 20.70 -4.61 -6.48
C ASP A 310 21.40 -3.35 -7.04
N ILE A 311 20.62 -2.38 -7.50
CA ILE A 311 21.05 -1.13 -8.16
C ILE A 311 20.76 0.07 -7.25
N PRO A 312 21.60 1.12 -7.22
CA PRO A 312 21.29 2.36 -6.54
C PRO A 312 19.98 3.01 -7.02
N THR A 313 19.11 3.40 -6.09
CA THR A 313 17.80 4.00 -6.42
C THR A 313 17.47 5.20 -5.54
N ILE A 314 16.78 6.18 -6.13
CA ILE A 314 16.31 7.41 -5.47
C ILE A 314 14.79 7.53 -5.66
N GLY A 315 14.06 7.75 -4.56
CA GLY A 315 12.65 8.14 -4.62
C GLY A 315 12.52 9.63 -4.91
N CYS A 316 11.74 9.98 -5.93
CA CYS A 316 11.48 11.35 -6.38
C CYS A 316 9.97 11.60 -6.46
N ALA A 317 9.34 11.85 -5.33
CA ALA A 317 7.89 11.99 -5.25
C ALA A 317 7.44 13.45 -5.43
N LYS A 318 6.29 13.63 -6.09
CA LYS A 318 5.67 14.96 -6.31
C LYS A 318 4.86 15.42 -5.09
N LYS A 319 4.44 14.48 -4.26
CA LYS A 319 3.66 14.63 -3.04
C LYS A 319 4.42 13.98 -1.89
N ARG A 320 4.13 14.42 -0.68
CA ARG A 320 4.66 13.82 0.54
C ARG A 320 3.77 12.65 0.93
N LEU A 321 4.36 11.57 1.41
CA LEU A 321 3.60 10.42 1.94
C LEU A 321 3.66 10.37 3.47
N VAL A 322 4.86 10.52 4.03
CA VAL A 322 5.11 10.58 5.47
C VAL A 322 6.16 11.63 5.80
N GLY A 323 6.39 11.84 7.09
CA GLY A 323 7.40 12.78 7.58
C GLY A 323 6.87 14.20 7.73
N TYR A 324 7.30 14.85 8.79
CA TYR A 324 6.91 16.22 9.11
C TYR A 324 8.08 17.18 8.89
N TYR A 325 7.75 18.36 8.39
CA TYR A 325 8.59 19.56 8.37
C TYR A 325 7.69 20.79 8.46
N LYS A 326 8.26 21.91 8.91
CA LYS A 326 7.58 23.21 8.86
C LYS A 326 7.80 23.84 7.49
N LYS A 327 6.72 24.15 6.79
CA LYS A 327 6.80 24.67 5.41
C LYS A 327 7.48 26.03 5.36
N GLU A 328 7.27 26.84 6.37
CA GLU A 328 7.89 28.16 6.56
C GLU A 328 9.41 28.11 6.71
N ASP A 329 9.97 26.97 7.11
CA ASP A 329 11.42 26.78 7.27
C ASP A 329 12.09 26.37 5.94
N LEU A 330 11.31 26.00 4.92
CA LEU A 330 11.83 25.67 3.59
C LEU A 330 11.92 26.93 2.73
N GLY A 331 13.15 27.37 2.43
CA GLY A 331 13.38 28.50 1.53
C GLY A 331 12.88 28.28 0.09
N ASP A 332 12.64 29.36 -0.65
CA ASP A 332 12.03 29.34 -1.98
C ASP A 332 13.04 29.21 -3.14
N LYS A 333 14.35 29.26 -2.86
CA LYS A 333 15.40 29.21 -3.88
C LYS A 333 15.68 27.78 -4.31
N ARG A 334 16.17 27.62 -5.54
CA ARG A 334 16.67 26.33 -6.02
C ARG A 334 17.75 25.79 -5.07
N ALA A 335 17.69 24.49 -4.78
CA ALA A 335 18.52 23.74 -3.84
C ALA A 335 18.21 23.98 -2.35
N ASP A 336 17.32 24.90 -1.99
CA ASP A 336 16.79 24.97 -0.62
C ASP A 336 16.10 23.64 -0.29
N HIS A 337 16.42 23.07 0.87
CA HIS A 337 15.86 21.81 1.31
C HIS A 337 15.81 21.70 2.82
N ILE A 338 14.91 20.86 3.31
CA ILE A 338 14.75 20.57 4.74
C ILE A 338 14.46 19.08 4.93
N GLU A 339 14.94 18.52 6.03
CA GLU A 339 14.73 17.12 6.38
C GLU A 339 13.26 16.83 6.70
N LEU A 340 12.81 15.65 6.29
CA LEU A 340 11.52 15.08 6.63
C LEU A 340 11.71 14.13 7.81
N ILE A 341 11.04 14.41 8.93
CA ILE A 341 11.16 13.60 10.15
C ILE A 341 9.93 12.71 10.32
N PHE A 342 10.13 11.39 10.32
CA PHE A 342 9.10 10.38 10.61
C PHE A 342 9.66 9.36 11.60
N ASP A 343 8.87 8.96 12.60
CA ASP A 343 9.33 8.07 13.68
C ASP A 343 10.68 8.50 14.31
N GLN A 344 10.81 9.81 14.58
CA GLN A 344 12.02 10.43 15.13
C GLN A 344 13.29 10.25 14.28
N LYS A 345 13.15 9.87 13.00
CA LYS A 345 14.25 9.65 12.06
C LYS A 345 14.08 10.51 10.83
N VAL A 346 15.21 10.86 10.21
CA VAL A 346 15.22 11.48 8.88
C VAL A 346 14.87 10.41 7.85
N VAL A 347 13.77 10.58 7.13
CA VAL A 347 13.30 9.65 6.09
C VAL A 347 13.41 10.22 4.68
N GLY A 348 13.75 11.50 4.55
CA GLY A 348 13.91 12.16 3.26
C GLY A 348 14.16 13.65 3.41
N LYS A 349 14.11 14.38 2.29
CA LYS A 349 14.20 15.83 2.23
C LYS A 349 13.10 16.39 1.32
N ALA A 350 12.43 17.45 1.75
CA ALA A 350 11.68 18.30 0.83
C ALA A 350 12.70 19.21 0.12
N LEU A 351 12.76 19.13 -1.22
CA LEU A 351 13.78 19.80 -2.04
C LEU A 351 13.14 20.73 -3.08
N ARG A 352 13.62 21.97 -3.13
CA ARG A 352 13.26 22.96 -4.13
C ARG A 352 14.12 22.79 -5.38
N THR A 353 13.64 22.06 -6.38
CA THR A 353 14.36 21.89 -7.67
C THR A 353 14.20 23.07 -8.62
N LYS A 354 13.10 23.83 -8.48
CA LYS A 354 12.82 25.06 -9.21
C LYS A 354 12.30 26.14 -8.26
N GLU A 355 12.83 27.35 -8.41
CA GLU A 355 12.47 28.51 -7.60
C GLU A 355 10.96 28.80 -7.68
N ASN A 356 10.36 29.21 -6.55
CA ASN A 356 8.93 29.55 -6.43
C ASN A 356 7.97 28.42 -6.89
N THR A 357 8.39 27.16 -6.79
CA THR A 357 7.51 26.00 -7.06
C THR A 357 7.40 25.09 -5.85
N ASN A 358 6.37 24.23 -5.85
CA ASN A 358 6.24 23.19 -4.83
C ASN A 358 7.50 22.31 -4.82
N PRO A 359 8.04 21.97 -3.64
CA PRO A 359 9.16 21.05 -3.54
C PRO A 359 8.81 19.68 -4.12
N ILE A 360 9.84 18.89 -4.40
CA ILE A 360 9.71 17.44 -4.55
C ILE A 360 10.29 16.77 -3.31
N TYR A 361 9.84 15.55 -3.05
CA TYR A 361 10.20 14.80 -1.84
C TYR A 361 11.19 13.71 -2.22
N ILE A 362 12.42 13.87 -1.74
CA ILE A 362 13.56 13.01 -2.06
C ILE A 362 13.78 12.06 -0.91
N SER A 363 13.84 10.77 -1.21
CA SER A 363 14.13 9.73 -0.22
C SER A 363 15.10 8.70 -0.80
N ILE A 364 15.90 8.11 0.10
CA ILE A 364 16.79 7.01 -0.25
C ILE A 364 15.94 5.84 -0.73
N GLY A 365 16.27 5.28 -1.90
CA GLY A 365 15.76 3.99 -2.32
C GLY A 365 16.68 2.88 -1.85
N HIS A 366 17.90 2.78 -2.40
CA HIS A 366 18.88 1.74 -2.06
C HIS A 366 20.30 2.18 -2.48
N LYS A 367 21.33 1.77 -1.74
CA LYS A 367 22.77 1.94 -2.07
C LYS A 367 23.21 3.38 -2.38
N ILE A 368 22.54 4.35 -1.77
CA ILE A 368 22.83 5.76 -1.92
C ILE A 368 22.53 6.50 -0.61
N SER A 369 23.35 7.50 -0.29
CA SER A 369 23.10 8.40 0.83
C SER A 369 22.06 9.45 0.45
N LEU A 370 21.38 10.03 1.45
CA LEU A 370 20.38 11.07 1.22
C LEU A 370 21.01 12.33 0.58
N GLU A 371 22.23 12.67 0.97
CA GLU A 371 22.93 13.84 0.43
C GLU A 371 23.32 13.64 -1.04
N THR A 372 23.91 12.49 -1.36
CA THR A 372 24.24 12.12 -2.75
C THR A 372 22.97 12.02 -3.61
N SER A 373 21.85 11.55 -3.05
CA SER A 373 20.55 11.55 -3.72
C SER A 373 20.11 12.97 -4.13
N VAL A 374 20.22 13.95 -3.22
CA VAL A 374 19.87 15.35 -3.50
C VAL A 374 20.75 15.95 -4.59
N ASN A 375 22.06 15.68 -4.57
CA ASN A 375 22.99 16.16 -5.58
C ASN A 375 22.64 15.63 -6.97
N TRP A 376 22.41 14.32 -7.10
CA TRP A 376 21.99 13.70 -8.36
C TRP A 376 20.66 14.24 -8.89
N VAL A 377 19.70 14.49 -7.99
CA VAL A 377 18.43 15.12 -8.36
C VAL A 377 18.66 16.54 -8.89
N LEU A 378 19.45 17.36 -8.21
CA LEU A 378 19.75 18.72 -8.65
C LEU A 378 20.51 18.75 -9.98
N GLU A 379 21.44 17.82 -10.22
CA GLU A 379 22.16 17.74 -11.49
C GLU A 379 21.24 17.39 -12.67
N THR A 380 20.17 16.64 -12.41
CA THR A 380 19.23 16.15 -13.44
C THR A 380 17.95 16.98 -13.56
N THR A 381 17.77 18.02 -12.73
CA THR A 381 16.63 18.95 -12.76
C THR A 381 17.04 20.35 -13.22
N GLN A 382 17.78 20.46 -14.33
CA GLN A 382 18.22 21.77 -14.86
C GLN A 382 17.13 22.47 -15.68
N SER A 383 16.42 21.72 -16.52
CA SER A 383 15.36 22.23 -17.40
C SER A 383 13.95 21.98 -16.86
N THR A 384 13.83 21.07 -15.91
CA THR A 384 12.57 20.46 -15.45
C THR A 384 12.46 20.46 -13.93
N ARG A 385 11.22 20.35 -13.40
CA ARG A 385 10.99 20.24 -11.94
C ARG A 385 11.39 18.85 -11.41
N LEU A 386 11.23 17.81 -12.23
CA LEU A 386 11.65 16.44 -11.92
C LEU A 386 12.92 16.10 -12.68
N PRO A 387 13.72 15.09 -12.25
CA PRO A 387 14.83 14.57 -13.05
C PRO A 387 14.39 14.36 -14.50
N PHE A 388 15.11 14.91 -15.47
CA PHE A 388 14.68 14.91 -16.88
C PHE A 388 14.41 13.48 -17.39
N VAL A 389 15.24 12.52 -17.00
CA VAL A 389 15.06 11.10 -17.31
C VAL A 389 13.71 10.56 -16.80
N LEU A 390 13.31 10.96 -15.59
CA LEU A 390 12.05 10.57 -14.96
C LEU A 390 10.85 11.25 -15.62
N GLU A 391 10.97 12.54 -15.96
CA GLU A 391 9.93 13.27 -16.67
C GLU A 391 9.62 12.64 -18.03
N LYS A 392 10.64 12.15 -18.74
CA LYS A 392 10.46 11.41 -20.01
C LYS A 392 9.71 10.10 -19.82
N ALA A 393 9.98 9.36 -18.76
CA ALA A 393 9.22 8.14 -18.44
C ALA A 393 7.74 8.46 -18.18
N ILE A 394 7.46 9.53 -17.42
CA ILE A 394 6.09 10.01 -17.10
C ILE A 394 5.35 10.46 -18.37
N GLU A 395 6.03 11.17 -19.26
CA GLU A 395 5.47 11.60 -20.55
C GLU A 395 5.03 10.39 -21.38
N ILE A 396 5.90 9.39 -21.52
CA ILE A 396 5.59 8.15 -22.26
C ILE A 396 4.44 7.39 -21.60
N ALA A 397 4.45 7.25 -20.27
CA ALA A 397 3.38 6.56 -19.55
C ALA A 397 2.01 7.23 -19.79
N ARG A 398 1.95 8.58 -19.81
CA ARG A 398 0.73 9.33 -20.14
C ARG A 398 0.29 9.16 -21.59
N GLN A 399 1.21 8.97 -22.53
CA GLN A 399 0.87 8.67 -23.92
C GLN A 399 0.26 7.26 -24.06
N GLN A 400 0.77 6.28 -23.32
CA GLN A 400 0.27 4.90 -23.32
C GLN A 400 -1.05 4.76 -22.55
N MET A 401 -1.22 5.53 -21.47
CA MET A 401 -2.41 5.54 -20.63
C MET A 401 -2.81 7.00 -20.35
N PRO A 402 -3.57 7.64 -21.27
CA PRO A 402 -4.02 9.01 -21.12
C PRO A 402 -5.03 9.19 -19.98
N GLU A 403 -5.91 8.21 -19.81
CA GLU A 403 -6.86 8.15 -18.69
C GLU A 403 -6.26 7.30 -17.59
N GLN A 404 -5.95 7.92 -16.45
CA GLN A 404 -5.43 7.27 -15.25
C GLN A 404 -6.46 7.45 -14.15
N PHE A 405 -6.72 6.38 -13.40
CA PHE A 405 -7.63 6.43 -12.26
C PHE A 405 -7.04 5.62 -11.12
N ARG A 406 -6.76 6.31 -10.03
CA ARG A 406 -6.24 5.71 -8.79
C ARG A 406 -7.21 5.97 -7.65
N ILE A 407 -7.57 4.90 -6.94
CA ILE A 407 -8.16 4.95 -5.62
C ILE A 407 -7.02 5.25 -4.65
N ASP A 408 -6.89 6.53 -4.29
CA ASP A 408 -5.85 6.98 -3.37
C ASP A 408 -6.36 6.86 -1.93
N PHE A 409 -5.78 5.93 -1.17
CA PHE A 409 -6.09 5.71 0.24
C PHE A 409 -5.42 6.73 1.17
N MET A 410 -4.43 7.51 0.67
CA MET A 410 -3.58 8.39 1.48
C MET A 410 -3.20 9.67 0.72
N ASN A 411 -4.15 10.57 0.47
CA ASN A 411 -3.87 11.82 -0.25
C ASN A 411 -3.61 12.98 0.73
N ASP A 412 -2.45 13.63 0.58
CA ASP A 412 -1.89 14.68 1.45
C ASP A 412 -2.19 16.13 0.96
N GLU A 413 -3.01 16.29 -0.08
CA GLU A 413 -3.53 17.61 -0.45
C GLU A 413 -4.73 18.00 0.45
N LEU A 414 -4.99 19.31 0.57
CA LEU A 414 -6.21 19.86 1.18
C LEU A 414 -7.42 19.31 0.41
N ASN A 415 -7.83 18.11 0.78
CA ASN A 415 -9.11 17.55 0.45
C ASN A 415 -10.11 18.41 1.21
N GLN A 416 -10.63 19.42 0.53
CA GLN A 416 -11.75 20.25 0.99
C GLN A 416 -12.97 19.39 1.42
N TYR A 417 -12.93 18.07 1.18
CA TYR A 417 -13.94 17.09 1.53
C TYR A 417 -13.41 15.84 2.27
N GLY A 418 -12.17 15.79 2.75
CA GLY A 418 -11.57 14.59 3.38
C GLY A 418 -10.87 14.90 4.69
N ILE A 419 -11.39 14.32 5.77
CA ILE A 419 -10.92 14.53 7.13
C ILE A 419 -9.96 13.40 7.48
N ILE A 420 -8.71 13.74 7.79
CA ILE A 420 -8.11 13.31 9.05
C ILE A 420 -7.52 14.56 9.70
N LYS A 421 -8.11 14.94 10.84
CA LYS A 421 -7.47 15.73 11.87
C LYS A 421 -7.44 14.87 13.12
#